data_AF-Q847N9-F1
#
_entry.id   AF-Q847N9-F1
#
_cell.length_a   1.000
_cell.length_b   1.000
_cell.length_c   1.000
_cell.angle_alpha   90.00
_cell.angle_beta   90.00
_cell.angle_gamma   90.00
#
_symmetry.space_group_name_H-M   'P 1'
#
loop_
_entity.id
_entity.type
_entity.pdbx_description
1 polymer ?
#
loop_
_entity_poly.entity_id
_entity_poly.type
_entity_poly.pdbx_seq_one_letter_code
_entity_poly.pdbx_strand_id
1 'polypeptide(L)'
;MAVRTIFSLRKRQSCREYFFKSKILTFSSIYILETLTFLKQHFPEFDFSTKNQYTLRNSFNLPIPKHKTSFFKKHTLYIGIKLFNSLPLSLKLEPSLSKLKKTIKT
;
A
#
# COMPACT_ATOMS: atom_id res chain seq x y z
N MET A 1 1.06 -10.76 20.49
CA MET A 1 1.79 -11.18 21.70
C MET A 1 3.13 -10.45 21.85
N ALA A 2 3.97 -10.35 20.82
CA ALA A 2 5.30 -9.71 20.91
C ALA A 2 5.32 -8.32 21.60
N VAL A 3 4.59 -7.32 21.07
CA VAL A 3 4.54 -5.96 21.67
C VAL A 3 4.08 -6.00 23.14
N ARG A 4 3.11 -6.85 23.47
CA ARG A 4 2.61 -7.00 24.85
C ARG A 4 3.67 -7.58 25.78
N THR A 5 4.46 -8.55 25.33
CA THR A 5 5.55 -9.13 26.12
C THR A 5 6.69 -8.14 26.30
N ILE A 6 7.07 -7.42 25.24
CA ILE A 6 8.16 -6.41 25.27
C ILE A 6 7.85 -5.29 26.26
N PHE A 7 6.61 -4.81 26.30
CA PHE A 7 6.18 -3.73 27.20
C PHE A 7 5.51 -4.23 28.49
N SER A 8 5.56 -5.54 28.77
CA SER A 8 4.98 -6.15 29.98
C SER A 8 3.52 -5.74 30.27
N LEU A 9 2.67 -5.68 29.23
CA LEU A 9 1.30 -5.18 29.36
C LEU A 9 0.36 -6.23 29.99
N ARG A 10 -0.60 -5.74 30.79
CA ARG A 10 -1.65 -6.59 31.37
C ARG A 10 -2.50 -7.23 30.27
N LYS A 11 -3.09 -8.40 30.53
CA LYS A 11 -3.84 -9.19 29.52
C LYS A 11 -4.96 -8.40 28.81
N ARG A 12 -5.66 -7.51 29.52
CA ARG A 12 -6.77 -6.70 28.98
C ARG A 12 -6.35 -5.29 28.53
N GLN A 13 -5.08 -4.92 28.69
CA GLN A 13 -4.60 -3.59 28.32
C GLN A 13 -4.41 -3.51 26.80
N SER A 14 -4.89 -2.41 26.21
CA SER A 14 -4.73 -2.16 24.78
C SER A 14 -3.26 -1.97 24.41
N CYS A 15 -2.82 -2.64 23.35
CA CYS A 15 -1.48 -2.44 22.78
C CYS A 15 -1.43 -1.21 21.84
N ARG A 16 -2.59 -0.63 21.48
CA ARG A 16 -2.69 0.40 20.42
C ARG A 16 -1.79 1.61 20.68
N GLU A 17 -1.79 2.12 21.90
CA GLU A 17 -0.96 3.27 22.26
C GLU A 17 0.54 2.97 22.16
N TYR A 18 0.95 1.74 22.44
CA TYR A 18 2.34 1.33 22.39
C TYR A 18 2.85 1.25 20.95
N PHE A 19 2.02 0.82 19.99
CA PHE A 19 2.38 0.93 18.57
C PHE A 19 2.67 2.37 18.16
N PHE A 20 1.83 3.33 18.59
CA PHE A 20 2.03 4.74 18.30
C PHE A 20 3.28 5.31 19.00
N LYS A 21 3.39 5.12 20.33
CA LYS A 21 4.51 5.63 21.14
C LYS A 21 5.86 5.08 20.67
N SER A 22 5.90 3.80 20.32
CA SER A 22 7.12 3.13 19.85
C SER A 22 7.38 3.31 18.36
N LYS A 23 6.53 4.05 17.64
CA LYS A 23 6.61 4.23 16.18
C LYS A 23 6.71 2.91 15.41
N ILE A 24 6.04 1.88 15.92
CA ILE A 24 5.99 0.54 15.31
C ILE A 24 4.79 0.52 14.37
N LEU A 25 5.04 0.16 13.11
CA LEU A 25 3.97 -0.09 12.15
C LEU A 25 3.31 -1.44 12.46
N THR A 26 1.98 -1.50 12.31
CA THR A 26 1.27 -2.78 12.37
C THR A 26 1.62 -3.64 11.16
N PHE A 27 1.44 -4.95 11.26
CA PHE A 27 1.65 -5.87 10.14
C PHE A 27 0.88 -5.43 8.87
N SER A 28 -0.38 -5.02 9.02
CA SER A 28 -1.20 -4.52 7.91
C SER A 28 -0.60 -3.25 7.29
N SER A 29 -0.12 -2.31 8.11
CA SER A 29 0.53 -1.09 7.63
C SER A 29 1.83 -1.39 6.88
N ILE A 30 2.64 -2.33 7.38
CA ILE A 30 3.86 -2.80 6.71
C ILE A 30 3.50 -3.44 5.38
N TYR A 31 2.50 -4.33 5.36
CA TYR A 31 2.05 -4.99 4.14
C TYR A 31 1.59 -3.98 3.07
N ILE A 32 0.78 -2.98 3.45
CA ILE A 32 0.35 -1.92 2.52
C ILE A 32 1.55 -1.12 2.00
N LEU A 33 2.49 -0.76 2.87
CA LEU A 33 3.67 0.01 2.48
C LEU A 33 4.58 -0.75 1.51
N GLU A 34 4.87 -2.02 1.82
CA GLU A 34 5.74 -2.85 1.01
C GLU A 34 5.08 -3.20 -0.33
N THR A 35 3.78 -3.50 -0.35
CA THR A 35 3.05 -3.77 -1.61
C THR A 35 3.03 -2.56 -2.53
N LEU A 36 2.81 -1.35 -2.00
CA LEU A 36 2.87 -0.11 -2.78
C LEU A 36 4.31 0.19 -3.26
N THR A 37 5.31 -0.07 -2.42
CA THR A 37 6.73 0.10 -2.78
C THR A 37 7.12 -0.83 -3.92
N PHE A 38 6.80 -2.12 -3.77
CA PHE A 38 7.04 -3.16 -4.76
C PHE A 38 6.39 -2.81 -6.10
N LEU A 39 5.09 -2.49 -6.08
CA LEU A 39 4.37 -2.10 -7.29
C LEU A 39 5.03 -0.90 -7.98
N LYS A 40 5.49 0.07 -7.18
CA LYS A 40 6.10 1.28 -7.72
C LYS A 40 7.51 1.10 -8.27
N GLN A 41 8.26 0.12 -7.76
CA GLN A 41 9.55 -0.28 -8.32
C GLN A 41 9.39 -1.01 -9.66
N HIS A 42 8.35 -1.83 -9.79
CA HIS A 42 8.09 -2.60 -11.01
C HIS A 42 7.17 -1.89 -12.01
N PHE A 43 6.78 -0.64 -11.75
CA PHE A 43 6.02 0.20 -12.70
C PHE A 43 6.51 0.16 -14.15
N PRO A 44 7.82 0.30 -14.44
CA PRO A 44 8.30 0.30 -15.82
C PRO A 44 8.19 -1.06 -16.52
N GLU A 45 8.12 -2.16 -15.77
CA GLU A 45 7.98 -3.52 -16.33
C GLU A 45 6.52 -3.82 -16.68
N PHE A 46 5.58 -3.18 -15.98
CA PHE A 46 4.18 -3.26 -16.30
C PHE A 46 3.86 -2.19 -17.32
N ASP A 47 3.68 -2.62 -18.56
CA ASP A 47 3.29 -1.74 -19.67
C ASP A 47 1.83 -1.25 -19.48
N PHE A 48 1.66 -0.33 -18.53
CA PHE A 48 0.40 0.36 -18.24
C PHE A 48 0.15 1.51 -19.22
N SER A 49 0.95 1.62 -20.28
CA SER A 49 0.92 2.67 -21.30
C SER A 49 -0.27 2.49 -22.25
N THR A 50 -1.48 2.58 -21.72
CA THR A 50 -2.61 3.11 -22.47
C THR A 50 -2.81 4.54 -22.00
N LYS A 51 -1.85 5.43 -22.34
CA LYS A 51 -2.06 6.88 -22.23
C LYS A 51 -3.18 7.23 -23.21
N ASN A 52 -4.41 7.23 -22.73
CA ASN A 52 -5.52 7.78 -23.49
C ASN A 52 -5.16 9.25 -23.80
N GLN A 53 -5.31 9.65 -25.06
CA GLN A 53 -5.04 11.03 -25.52
C GLN A 53 -5.92 12.07 -24.80
N TYR A 54 -6.98 11.62 -24.12
CA TYR A 54 -7.93 12.41 -23.36
C TYR A 54 -7.90 12.03 -21.86
N THR A 55 -7.95 13.05 -21.00
CA THR A 55 -7.98 12.90 -19.54
C THR A 55 -9.34 12.36 -19.07
N LEU A 56 -9.45 11.04 -18.99
CA LEU A 56 -10.58 10.39 -18.33
C LEU A 56 -10.52 10.55 -16.81
N ARG A 57 -11.68 10.47 -16.14
CA ARG A 57 -11.82 10.52 -14.68
C ARG A 57 -10.91 9.52 -13.92
N ASN A 58 -10.51 8.43 -14.59
CA ASN A 58 -9.63 7.38 -14.08
C ASN A 58 -8.24 7.37 -14.76
N SER A 59 -7.82 8.44 -15.44
CA SER A 59 -6.55 8.48 -16.19
C SER A 59 -5.31 8.22 -15.34
N PHE A 60 -5.40 8.46 -14.03
CA PHE A 60 -4.32 8.21 -13.07
C PHE A 60 -4.43 6.86 -12.34
N ASN A 61 -5.42 6.04 -12.69
CA ASN A 61 -5.56 4.69 -12.17
C ASN A 61 -4.87 3.69 -13.08
N LEU A 62 -4.28 2.67 -12.47
CA LEU A 62 -3.68 1.56 -13.18
C LEU A 62 -4.74 0.58 -13.64
N PRO A 63 -4.65 0.07 -14.88
CA PRO A 63 -5.56 -0.96 -15.35
C PRO A 63 -5.33 -2.25 -14.56
N ILE A 64 -6.43 -2.82 -14.08
CA ILE A 64 -6.41 -4.12 -13.41
C ILE A 64 -6.40 -5.21 -14.50
N PRO A 65 -5.46 -6.18 -14.47
CA PRO A 65 -5.45 -7.26 -15.43
C PRO A 65 -6.75 -8.07 -15.40
N LYS A 66 -7.30 -8.36 -16.59
CA LYS A 66 -8.45 -9.26 -16.73
C LYS A 66 -8.05 -10.65 -16.27
N HIS A 67 -8.81 -11.22 -15.33
CA HIS A 67 -8.55 -12.53 -14.77
C HIS A 67 -9.86 -13.26 -14.51
N LYS A 68 -9.82 -14.60 -14.53
CA LYS A 68 -11.00 -15.46 -14.34
C LYS A 68 -11.02 -16.20 -12.98
N THR A 69 -9.89 -16.22 -12.27
CA THR A 69 -9.73 -17.03 -11.06
C THR A 69 -9.71 -16.19 -9.79
N SER A 70 -10.31 -16.71 -8.71
CA SER A 70 -10.23 -16.09 -7.37
C SER A 70 -8.80 -16.10 -6.81
N PHE A 71 -7.98 -17.07 -7.23
CA PHE A 71 -6.57 -17.13 -6.90
C PHE A 71 -5.81 -15.87 -7.34
N PHE A 72 -6.06 -15.38 -8.55
CA PHE A 72 -5.43 -14.16 -9.06
C PHE A 72 -5.76 -12.93 -8.20
N LYS A 73 -6.95 -12.88 -7.59
CA LYS A 73 -7.34 -11.79 -6.69
C LYS A 73 -6.52 -11.75 -5.39
N LYS A 74 -5.91 -12.87 -5.00
CA LYS A 74 -5.01 -12.96 -3.83
C LYS A 74 -3.58 -12.56 -4.17
N HIS A 75 -3.25 -12.39 -5.45
CA HIS A 75 -1.91 -12.03 -5.89
C HIS A 75 -1.56 -10.62 -5.42
N THR A 76 -0.31 -10.42 -4.98
CA THR A 76 0.20 -9.14 -4.47
C THR A 76 0.08 -8.02 -5.50
N LEU A 77 0.27 -8.31 -6.79
CA LEU A 77 0.05 -7.33 -7.87
C LEU A 77 -1.41 -6.87 -7.95
N TYR A 78 -2.37 -7.79 -7.87
CA TYR A 78 -3.78 -7.44 -7.94
C TYR A 78 -4.18 -6.54 -6.76
N ILE A 79 -3.76 -6.93 -5.56
CA ILE A 79 -4.01 -6.16 -4.34
C ILE A 79 -3.28 -4.82 -4.39
N GLY A 80 -2.03 -4.80 -4.84
CA GLY A 80 -1.21 -3.60 -4.99
C GLY A 80 -1.85 -2.60 -5.94
N ILE A 81 -2.33 -3.04 -7.11
CA ILE A 81 -3.01 -2.16 -8.08
C ILE A 81 -4.29 -1.57 -7.45
N LYS A 82 -5.05 -2.40 -6.73
CA LYS A 82 -6.27 -1.95 -6.05
C LYS A 82 -5.95 -0.93 -4.94
N LEU A 83 -4.91 -1.17 -4.15
CA LEU A 83 -4.43 -0.26 -3.11
C LEU A 83 -3.96 1.06 -3.74
N PHE A 84 -3.15 1.00 -4.79
CA PHE A 84 -2.68 2.19 -5.51
C PHE A 84 -3.85 3.00 -6.06
N ASN A 85 -4.84 2.35 -6.69
CA ASN A 85 -6.02 3.01 -7.23
C ASN A 85 -6.89 3.66 -6.15
N SER A 86 -6.86 3.16 -4.90
CA SER A 86 -7.56 3.79 -3.77
C SER A 86 -6.85 5.01 -3.19
N LEU A 87 -5.60 5.27 -3.57
CA LEU A 87 -4.85 6.43 -3.09
C LEU A 87 -5.42 7.75 -3.65
N PRO A 88 -5.33 8.85 -2.87
CA PRO A 88 -5.62 10.19 -3.38
C PRO A 88 -4.62 10.58 -4.47
N LEU A 89 -5.05 11.45 -5.38
CA LEU A 89 -4.27 11.88 -6.54
C LEU A 89 -2.90 12.46 -6.16
N SER A 90 -2.84 13.21 -5.06
CA SER A 90 -1.60 13.81 -4.53
C SER A 90 -0.52 12.76 -4.24
N LEU A 91 -0.90 11.58 -3.74
CA LEU A 91 0.03 10.50 -3.43
C LEU A 91 0.39 9.65 -4.66
N LYS A 92 -0.51 9.58 -5.66
CA LYS A 92 -0.24 8.86 -6.93
C LYS A 92 0.78 9.58 -7.79
N LEU A 93 0.73 10.92 -7.82
CA LEU A 93 1.60 11.75 -8.63
C LEU A 93 3.02 11.88 -8.07
N GLU A 94 3.21 11.59 -6.78
CA GLU A 94 4.53 11.65 -6.15
C GLU A 94 5.46 10.60 -6.77
N PRO A 95 6.55 10.98 -7.46
CA PRO A 95 7.46 10.04 -8.09
C PRO A 95 8.42 9.41 -7.07
N SER A 96 8.72 10.13 -5.99
CA SER A 96 9.71 9.68 -5.01
C SER A 96 9.13 8.64 -4.05
N LEU A 97 9.79 7.47 -3.97
CA LEU A 97 9.44 6.42 -3.00
C LEU A 97 9.69 6.89 -1.56
N SER A 98 10.71 7.71 -1.35
CA SER A 98 11.09 8.24 -0.03
C SER A 98 10.03 9.18 0.55
N LYS A 99 9.44 10.08 -0.25
CA LYS A 99 8.36 10.94 0.23
C LYS A 99 7.07 10.16 0.47
N LEU A 100 6.74 9.23 -0.43
CA LEU A 100 5.57 8.35 -0.26
C LEU A 100 5.67 7.50 1.01
N LYS A 101 6.86 6.95 1.30
CA LYS A 101 7.10 6.22 2.56
C LYS A 101 6.98 7.12 3.79
N LYS A 102 7.32 8.41 3.69
CA LYS A 102 7.18 9.36 4.81
C LYS A 102 5.73 9.75 5.05
N THR A 103 4.96 10.03 3.99
CA THR A 103 3.55 10.46 4.08
C THR A 103 2.61 9.34 4.52
N ILE A 104 2.95 8.08 4.24
CA ILE A 104 2.15 6.92 4.70
C ILE A 104 2.53 6.48 6.13
N LYS A 105 3.74 6.86 6.61
CA LYS A 105 4.22 6.51 7.95
C LYS A 105 3.81 7.52 9.04
N THR A 106 3.39 8.71 8.65
CA THR A 106 2.77 9.72 9.54
C THR A 106 1.38 9.29 9.94
#